data_AF-A0A957K8X1-F1
#
_entry.id   AF-A0A957K8X1-F1
#
_cell.length_a   1.000
_cell.length_b   1.000
_cell.length_c   1.000
_cell.angle_alpha   90.00
_cell.angle_beta   90.00
_cell.angle_gamma   90.00
#
_symmetry.space_group_name_H-M   'P 1'
#
loop_
_entity.id
_entity.type
_entity.pdbx_description
1 polymer ?
#
loop_
_entity_poly.entity_id
_entity_poly.type
_entity_poly.pdbx_seq_one_letter_code
_entity_poly.pdbx_strand_id
1 'polypeptide(L)'
;MIENIEIMEEEIVENGRSAFVETAHKVLLASIGAVVISQEEISSFVGRLVERGEIAEKDGRKMLSDVVERRREATNKLTDRASNELDRRIESVLERLNVPTKKDFDKLTSKINGLSRKIDQLKKAQEA
;
A
#
# COMPACT_ATOMS: atom_id res chain seq x y z
N MET A 1 -11.24 40.98 48.10
CA MET A 1 -10.62 40.20 47.01
C MET A 1 -11.62 39.12 46.67
N ILE A 2 -11.90 38.88 45.39
CA ILE A 2 -12.94 37.98 44.83
C ILE A 2 -14.27 38.71 44.51
N GLU A 3 -14.29 39.47 43.42
CA GLU A 3 -15.57 39.80 42.73
C GLU A 3 -15.39 40.12 41.23
N ASN A 4 -14.31 39.62 40.59
CA ASN A 4 -13.99 39.92 39.18
C ASN A 4 -13.75 38.66 38.32
N ILE A 5 -14.42 37.54 38.60
CA ILE A 5 -14.24 36.28 37.83
C ILE A 5 -15.50 35.91 37.02
N GLU A 6 -16.45 36.83 36.82
CA GLU A 6 -17.73 36.46 36.18
C GLU A 6 -17.97 37.07 34.78
N ILE A 7 -17.09 37.94 34.29
CA ILE A 7 -17.34 38.68 33.02
C ILE A 7 -16.58 38.05 31.81
N MET A 8 -15.74 37.04 32.02
CA MET A 8 -14.94 36.45 30.93
C MET A 8 -15.59 35.26 30.21
N GLU A 9 -16.78 34.81 30.62
CA GLU A 9 -17.39 33.60 30.05
C GLU A 9 -18.31 33.84 28.86
N GLU A 10 -18.85 35.04 28.66
CA GLU A 10 -19.92 35.25 27.67
C GLU A 10 -19.46 35.39 26.21
N GLU A 11 -18.23 35.83 25.94
CA GLU A 11 -17.79 36.07 24.54
C GLU A 11 -17.24 34.81 23.83
N ILE A 12 -17.12 33.69 24.55
CA ILE A 12 -16.55 32.43 24.00
C ILE A 12 -17.63 31.49 23.42
N VAL A 13 -18.91 31.77 23.69
CA VAL A 13 -19.99 30.78 23.50
C VAL A 13 -20.56 30.79 22.08
N GLU A 14 -20.49 31.90 21.34
CA GLU A 14 -21.10 31.97 20.01
C GLU A 14 -20.27 31.24 18.93
N ASN A 15 -18.93 31.26 19.03
CA ASN A 15 -18.03 30.51 18.13
C ASN A 15 -17.72 29.07 18.60
N GLY A 16 -18.00 28.74 19.86
CA GLY A 16 -17.60 27.47 20.48
C GLY A 16 -18.34 26.23 19.95
N ARG A 17 -19.62 26.36 19.57
CA ARG A 17 -20.43 25.19 19.16
C ARG A 17 -20.03 24.64 17.79
N SER A 18 -19.67 25.52 16.86
CA SER A 18 -19.22 25.14 15.51
C SER A 18 -17.78 24.61 15.53
N ALA A 19 -16.88 25.29 16.25
CA ALA A 19 -15.48 24.87 16.36
C ALA A 19 -15.34 23.49 17.01
N PHE A 20 -16.21 23.15 17.96
CA PHE A 20 -16.20 21.87 18.64
C PHE A 20 -16.73 20.73 17.74
N VAL A 21 -17.82 20.93 17.01
CA VAL A 21 -18.39 19.92 16.09
C VAL A 21 -17.45 19.67 14.91
N GLU A 22 -16.80 20.72 14.40
CA GLU A 22 -15.87 20.59 13.29
C GLU A 22 -14.59 19.85 13.69
N THR A 23 -14.06 20.15 14.89
CA THR A 23 -12.92 19.42 15.45
C THR A 23 -13.30 17.97 15.76
N ALA A 24 -14.51 17.71 16.28
CA ALA A 24 -15.00 16.37 16.50
C ALA A 24 -15.13 15.59 15.18
N HIS A 25 -15.63 16.20 14.10
CA HIS A 25 -15.74 15.56 12.79
C HIS A 25 -14.37 15.26 12.16
N LYS A 26 -13.39 16.17 12.29
CA LYS A 26 -12.01 15.94 11.83
C LYS A 26 -11.28 14.90 12.67
N VAL A 27 -11.49 14.88 13.98
CA VAL A 27 -11.00 13.81 14.87
C VAL A 27 -11.69 12.50 14.52
N LEU A 28 -12.98 12.49 14.18
CA LEU A 28 -13.72 11.30 13.78
C LEU A 28 -13.25 10.74 12.43
N LEU A 29 -12.99 11.61 11.45
CA LEU A 29 -12.43 11.23 10.14
C LEU A 29 -10.95 10.82 10.21
N ALA A 30 -10.16 11.46 11.07
CA ALA A 30 -8.78 11.06 11.31
C ALA A 30 -8.69 9.77 12.15
N SER A 31 -9.67 9.52 13.02
CA SER A 31 -9.79 8.25 13.78
C SER A 31 -10.39 7.12 12.95
N ILE A 32 -11.24 7.41 11.97
CA ILE A 32 -11.59 6.46 10.91
C ILE A 32 -10.38 6.26 9.99
N GLY A 33 -9.60 7.31 9.75
CA GLY A 33 -8.35 7.27 9.01
C GLY A 33 -8.57 7.47 7.50
N ALA A 34 -7.66 8.18 6.86
CA ALA A 34 -7.66 8.40 5.40
C ALA A 34 -7.61 7.09 4.57
N VAL A 35 -7.43 5.94 5.25
CA VAL A 35 -7.38 4.58 4.68
C VAL A 35 -8.73 3.85 4.76
N VAL A 36 -9.65 4.24 5.64
CA VAL A 36 -10.84 3.44 6.00
C VAL A 36 -12.14 4.02 5.42
N ILE A 37 -12.06 4.73 4.30
CA ILE A 37 -13.29 4.99 3.51
C ILE A 37 -13.68 3.67 2.83
N SER A 38 -14.88 3.15 3.14
CA SER A 38 -15.43 1.92 2.56
C SER A 38 -16.00 2.19 1.15
N GLN A 39 -16.12 1.15 0.31
CA GLN A 39 -16.73 1.31 -1.02
C GLN A 39 -18.21 1.72 -0.91
N GLU A 40 -18.90 1.27 0.14
CA GLU A 40 -20.31 1.58 0.39
C GLU A 40 -20.52 3.06 0.75
N GLU A 41 -19.65 3.64 1.58
CA GLU A 41 -19.68 5.08 1.91
C GLU A 41 -19.49 5.94 0.65
N ILE A 42 -18.57 5.55 -0.23
CA ILE A 42 -18.32 6.22 -1.52
C ILE A 42 -19.53 6.06 -2.44
N SER A 43 -20.09 4.85 -2.54
CA SER A 43 -21.29 4.57 -3.33
C SER A 43 -22.48 5.40 -2.86
N SER A 44 -22.70 5.48 -1.55
CA SER A 44 -23.79 6.27 -0.95
C SER A 44 -23.59 7.76 -1.18
N PHE A 45 -22.35 8.26 -1.08
CA PHE A 45 -22.03 9.66 -1.33
C PHE A 45 -22.27 10.04 -2.79
N VAL A 46 -21.80 9.20 -3.71
CA VAL A 46 -22.04 9.37 -5.15
C VAL A 46 -23.54 9.25 -5.47
N GLY A 47 -24.25 8.31 -4.85
CA GLY A 47 -25.70 8.15 -4.99
C GLY A 47 -26.47 9.41 -4.59
N ARG A 48 -26.12 10.03 -3.45
CA ARG A 48 -26.73 11.30 -3.02
C ARG A 48 -26.48 12.44 -4.01
N LEU A 49 -25.32 12.48 -4.67
CA LEU A 49 -25.02 13.48 -5.70
C LEU A 49 -25.86 13.25 -6.97
N VAL A 50 -26.10 12.00 -7.35
CA VAL A 50 -26.98 11.65 -8.47
C VAL A 50 -28.43 12.02 -8.16
N GLU A 51 -28.92 11.67 -6.97
CA GLU A 51 -30.30 11.97 -6.52
C GLU A 51 -30.57 13.47 -6.47
N ARG A 52 -29.58 14.27 -6.09
CA ARG A 52 -29.66 15.73 -6.09
C ARG A 52 -29.54 16.36 -7.49
N GLY A 53 -29.30 15.54 -8.52
CA GLY A 53 -29.08 15.99 -9.89
C GLY A 53 -27.75 16.73 -10.10
N GLU A 54 -26.83 16.63 -9.15
CA GLU A 54 -25.52 17.29 -9.21
C GLU A 54 -24.54 16.57 -10.15
N ILE A 55 -24.75 15.28 -10.36
CA ILE A 55 -24.01 14.47 -11.33
C ILE A 55 -24.96 13.55 -12.11
N ALA A 56 -24.60 13.25 -13.36
CA ALA A 56 -25.33 12.26 -14.13
C ALA A 56 -25.09 10.86 -13.57
N GLU A 57 -26.13 10.02 -13.58
CA GLU A 57 -26.06 8.63 -13.08
C GLU A 57 -24.94 7.82 -13.77
N LYS A 58 -24.70 8.07 -15.06
CA LYS A 58 -23.61 7.47 -15.83
C LYS A 58 -22.23 7.86 -15.29
N ASP A 59 -22.06 9.13 -14.94
CA ASP A 59 -20.79 9.65 -14.44
C ASP A 59 -20.53 9.20 -13.01
N GLY A 60 -21.56 9.14 -12.17
CA GLY A 60 -21.48 8.55 -10.82
C GLY A 60 -21.03 7.09 -10.85
N ARG A 61 -21.63 6.26 -11.72
CA ARG A 61 -21.19 4.86 -11.92
C ARG A 61 -19.73 4.75 -12.35
N LYS A 62 -19.29 5.62 -13.26
CA LYS A 62 -17.91 5.65 -13.73
C LYS A 62 -16.93 6.01 -12.60
N MET A 63 -17.25 7.03 -11.80
CA MET A 63 -16.43 7.43 -10.66
C MET A 63 -16.26 6.30 -9.64
N LEU A 64 -17.34 5.55 -9.35
CA LEU A 64 -17.26 4.42 -8.44
C LEU A 64 -16.34 3.31 -8.98
N SER A 65 -16.47 3.00 -10.28
CA SER A 65 -15.60 2.03 -10.96
C SER A 65 -14.13 2.46 -10.94
N ASP A 66 -13.84 3.72 -11.26
CA ASP A 66 -12.48 4.26 -11.31
C ASP A 66 -11.81 4.21 -9.93
N VAL A 67 -12.56 4.44 -8.84
CA VAL A 67 -12.05 4.34 -7.46
C VAL A 67 -11.69 2.90 -7.11
N VAL A 68 -12.53 1.93 -7.46
CA VAL A 68 -12.28 0.51 -7.22
C VAL A 68 -11.05 0.03 -7.99
N GLU A 69 -10.94 0.42 -9.26
CA GLU A 69 -9.83 0.05 -10.12
C GLU A 69 -8.50 0.64 -9.64
N ARG A 70 -8.46 1.94 -9.30
CA ARG A 70 -7.26 2.58 -8.74
C ARG A 70 -6.82 1.93 -7.42
N ARG A 71 -7.76 1.54 -6.56
CA ARG A 71 -7.44 0.80 -5.32
C ARG A 71 -6.79 -0.54 -5.65
N ARG A 72 -7.35 -1.29 -6.59
CA ARG A 72 -6.82 -2.59 -7.02
C ARG A 72 -5.42 -2.48 -7.61
N GLU A 73 -5.17 -1.47 -8.44
CA GLU A 73 -3.83 -1.22 -8.98
C GLU A 73 -2.82 -0.84 -7.91
N ALA A 74 -3.22 0.03 -6.97
CA ALA A 74 -2.37 0.45 -5.86
C ALA A 74 -2.00 -0.74 -4.96
N THR A 75 -2.96 -1.62 -4.64
CA THR A 75 -2.69 -2.84 -3.87
C THR A 75 -1.74 -3.76 -4.61
N ASN A 76 -1.94 -4.01 -5.91
CA ASN A 76 -1.05 -4.89 -6.67
C ASN A 76 0.39 -4.36 -6.71
N LYS A 77 0.58 -3.06 -6.97
CA LYS A 77 1.91 -2.43 -6.99
C LYS A 77 2.59 -2.45 -5.61
N LEU A 78 1.82 -2.33 -4.53
CA LEU A 78 2.35 -2.46 -3.17
C LEU A 78 2.77 -3.90 -2.87
N THR A 79 1.96 -4.89 -3.24
CA THR A 79 2.27 -6.30 -3.08
C THR A 79 3.55 -6.68 -3.83
N ASP A 80 3.69 -6.26 -5.10
CA ASP A 80 4.88 -6.58 -5.89
C ASP A 80 6.15 -5.96 -5.30
N ARG A 81 6.08 -4.71 -4.84
CA ARG A 81 7.23 -4.05 -4.19
C ARG A 81 7.56 -4.68 -2.85
N ALA A 82 6.54 -5.01 -2.04
CA ALA A 82 6.73 -5.65 -0.76
C ALA A 82 7.35 -7.05 -0.92
N SER A 83 6.87 -7.86 -1.85
CA SER A 83 7.42 -9.18 -2.15
C SER A 83 8.88 -9.10 -2.58
N ASN A 84 9.23 -8.20 -3.50
CA ASN A 84 10.62 -8.04 -3.95
C ASN A 84 11.56 -7.57 -2.82
N GLU A 85 11.11 -6.66 -1.95
CA GLU A 85 11.90 -6.20 -0.81
C GLU A 85 12.06 -7.30 0.25
N LEU A 86 11.01 -8.10 0.47
CA LEU A 86 11.07 -9.27 1.34
C LEU A 86 12.02 -10.34 0.80
N ASP A 87 11.96 -10.65 -0.50
CA ASP A 87 12.84 -11.62 -1.14
C ASP A 87 14.32 -11.23 -0.98
N ARG A 88 14.66 -9.96 -1.20
CA ARG A 88 16.03 -9.44 -0.99
C ARG A 88 16.48 -9.55 0.47
N ARG A 89 15.58 -9.27 1.42
CA ARG A 89 15.88 -9.40 2.84
C ARG A 89 16.11 -10.86 3.23
N ILE A 90 15.30 -11.77 2.71
CA ILE A 90 15.46 -13.20 2.93
C ILE A 90 16.79 -13.68 2.34
N GLU A 91 17.10 -13.30 1.10
CA GLU A 91 18.37 -13.65 0.44
C GLU A 91 19.58 -13.16 1.27
N SER A 92 19.55 -11.91 1.75
CA SER A 92 20.59 -11.36 2.62
C SER A 92 20.75 -12.11 3.95
N VAL A 93 19.64 -12.54 4.56
CA VAL A 93 19.69 -13.34 5.80
C VAL A 93 20.28 -14.73 5.53
N LEU A 94 19.89 -15.38 4.44
CA LEU A 94 20.42 -16.68 4.04
C LEU A 94 21.93 -16.61 3.79
N GLU A 95 22.40 -15.56 3.12
CA GLU A 95 23.84 -15.30 2.93
C GLU A 95 24.58 -15.17 4.27
N ARG A 96 24.04 -14.39 5.22
CA ARG A 96 24.65 -14.21 6.55
C ARG A 96 24.70 -15.50 7.37
N LEU A 97 23.76 -16.41 7.15
CA LEU A 97 23.72 -17.73 7.79
C LEU A 97 24.53 -18.78 7.02
N ASN A 98 25.24 -18.40 5.95
CA ASN A 98 25.95 -19.32 5.06
C ASN A 98 25.05 -20.45 4.52
N VAL A 99 23.78 -20.15 4.25
CA VAL A 99 22.83 -21.11 3.67
C VAL A 99 22.87 -20.96 2.14
N PRO A 100 23.45 -21.93 1.40
CA PRO A 100 23.51 -21.86 -0.05
C PRO A 100 22.11 -22.03 -0.67
N THR A 101 21.83 -21.25 -1.72
CA THR A 101 20.53 -21.27 -2.40
C THR A 101 20.52 -22.30 -3.53
N LYS A 102 19.32 -22.72 -3.98
CA LYS A 102 19.18 -23.59 -5.16
C LYS A 102 19.89 -23.02 -6.40
N LYS A 103 19.84 -21.71 -6.58
CA LYS A 103 20.48 -20.99 -7.70
C LYS A 103 21.99 -21.18 -7.71
N ASP A 104 22.62 -21.30 -6.54
CA ASP A 104 24.06 -21.56 -6.43
C ASP A 104 24.41 -22.98 -6.84
N PHE A 105 23.58 -23.97 -6.49
CA PHE A 105 23.70 -25.35 -6.97
C PHE A 105 23.52 -25.45 -8.48
N ASP A 106 22.55 -24.73 -9.06
CA ASP A 106 22.32 -24.72 -10.50
C ASP A 106 23.52 -24.12 -11.26
N LYS A 107 24.08 -23.01 -10.74
CA LYS A 107 25.32 -22.41 -11.28
C LYS A 107 26.50 -23.38 -11.20
N LEU A 108 26.66 -24.06 -10.07
CA LEU A 108 27.75 -25.02 -9.88
C LEU A 108 27.60 -26.21 -10.84
N THR A 109 26.39 -26.77 -10.96
CA THR A 109 26.06 -27.85 -11.89
C THR A 109 26.37 -27.46 -13.34
N SER A 110 26.01 -26.24 -13.74
CA SER A 110 26.32 -25.74 -15.08
C SER A 110 27.83 -25.65 -15.33
N LYS A 111 28.60 -25.12 -14.36
CA LYS A 111 30.07 -25.07 -14.45
C LYS A 111 30.70 -26.46 -14.51
N ILE A 112 30.21 -27.41 -13.71
CA ILE A 112 30.68 -28.81 -13.70
C ILE A 112 30.43 -29.45 -15.07
N ASN A 113 29.22 -29.29 -15.63
CA ASN A 113 28.89 -29.82 -16.95
C ASN A 113 29.78 -29.20 -18.05
N GLY A 114 30.04 -27.89 -17.97
CA GLY A 114 30.95 -27.21 -18.88
C GLY A 114 32.39 -27.71 -18.80
N LEU A 115 32.89 -27.95 -17.58
CA LEU A 115 34.21 -28.54 -17.36
C LEU A 115 34.28 -29.98 -17.87
N SER A 116 33.26 -30.80 -17.58
CA SER A 116 33.16 -32.19 -18.04
C SER A 116 33.30 -32.29 -19.55
N ARG A 117 32.56 -31.45 -20.29
CA ARG A 117 32.65 -31.38 -21.76
C ARG A 117 34.03 -31.02 -22.27
N LYS A 118 34.72 -30.07 -21.61
CA LYS A 118 36.08 -29.68 -22.00
C LYS A 118 37.08 -30.81 -21.76
N ILE A 119 36.94 -31.54 -20.66
CA ILE A 119 37.79 -32.70 -20.36
C ILE A 119 37.56 -33.80 -21.41
N ASP A 120 36.32 -34.10 -21.77
CA ASP A 120 36.01 -35.09 -22.81
C ASP A 120 36.58 -34.71 -24.18
N GLN A 121 36.52 -33.42 -24.54
CA GLN A 121 37.12 -32.91 -25.78
C GLN A 121 38.64 -33.06 -25.78
N LEU A 122 39.30 -32.72 -24.67
CA LEU A 122 40.75 -32.85 -24.54
C LEU A 122 41.19 -34.32 -24.60
N LYS A 123 40.46 -35.23 -23.93
CA LYS A 123 40.73 -36.67 -24.02
C LYS A 123 40.62 -37.19 -25.45
N LYS A 124 39.54 -36.84 -26.15
CA LYS A 124 39.37 -37.22 -27.57
C LYS A 124 40.46 -36.67 -28.48
N ALA A 125 40.95 -35.46 -28.21
CA ALA A 125 42.05 -34.85 -28.96
C ALA A 125 43.42 -35.45 -28.62
N GLN A 126 43.57 -36.11 -27.46
CA GLN A 126 44.79 -36.79 -27.04
C GLN A 126 44.84 -38.25 -27.51
N GLU A 127 43.67 -38.87 -27.75
CA GLU A 127 43.53 -40.24 -28.26
C GLU A 127 43.49 -40.33 -29.80
N ALA A 128 43.43 -39.18 -30.50
CA ALA A 128 43.49 -39.06 -31.95
C ALA A 128 44.91 -38.71 -32.43
#